data_AF-A0A376K377-F1
#
_entry.id   AF-A0A376K377-F1
#
_cell.length_a   1.000
_cell.length_b   1.000
_cell.length_c   1.000
_cell.angle_alpha   90.00
_cell.angle_beta   90.00
_cell.angle_gamma   90.00
#
_symmetry.space_group_name_H-M   'P 1'
#
loop_
_entity.id
_entity.type
_entity.pdbx_description
1 polymer ?
#
loop_
_entity_poly.entity_id
_entity_poly.type
_entity_poly.pdbx_seq_one_letter_code
_entity_poly.pdbx_strand_id
1 'polypeptide(L)' 'MSLIIDVISRKTSVKQTLINPGDVTVVIYEPSVVQVHAQASAVSRYVREGNDLLIYMQDGTVIPLQRLFPASGEYR' A
#
# COMPACT_ATOMS: atom_id res chain seq x y z
N MET A 1 10.86 0.21 13.72
CA MET A 1 9.93 1.33 13.47
C MET A 1 8.57 0.71 13.22
N SER A 2 7.51 1.11 13.93
CA SER A 2 6.15 0.59 13.65
C SER A 2 5.54 1.43 12.54
N LEU A 3 5.24 0.83 11.39
CA LEU A 3 4.62 1.54 10.27
C LEU A 3 3.11 1.38 10.35
N ILE A 4 2.37 2.49 10.28
CA ILE A 4 0.90 2.47 10.22
C ILE A 4 0.48 2.74 8.78
N ILE A 5 -0.38 1.88 8.24
CA ILE A 5 -0.95 2.01 6.90
C ILE A 5 -2.47 1.98 7.04
N ASP A 6 -3.14 3.00 6.52
CA ASP A 6 -4.59 3.02 6.36
C ASP A 6 -4.95 2.66 4.92
N VAL A 7 -5.84 1.68 4.75
CA VAL A 7 -6.45 1.33 3.47
C VAL A 7 -7.89 1.79 3.51
N ILE A 8 -8.24 2.75 2.66
CA ILE A 8 -9.56 3.38 2.63
C ILE A 8 -10.25 2.96 1.34
N SER A 9 -11.34 2.21 1.47
CA SER A 9 -12.18 1.86 0.33
C SER A 9 -12.81 3.11 -0.27
N ARG A 10 -12.73 3.30 -1.59
CA ARG A 10 -13.46 4.38 -2.28
C ARG A 10 -14.95 4.07 -2.45
N LYS A 11 -15.35 2.80 -2.28
CA LYS A 11 -16.73 2.36 -2.46
C LYS A 11 -17.53 2.46 -1.16
N THR A 12 -16.94 2.01 -0.06
CA THR A 12 -17.63 1.89 1.24
C THR A 12 -17.16 2.93 2.26
N SER A 13 -16.08 3.68 1.96
CA SER A 13 -15.40 4.57 2.91
C SER A 13 -14.89 3.88 4.17
N VAL A 14 -14.89 2.53 4.19
CA VAL A 14 -14.34 1.75 5.30
C VAL A 14 -12.83 1.92 5.32
N LYS A 15 -12.30 2.24 6.49
CA LYS A 15 -10.87 2.36 6.76
C LYS A 15 -10.37 1.15 7.52
N GLN A 16 -9.40 0.45 6.96
CA GLN A 16 -8.67 -0.61 7.62
C GLN A 16 -7.28 -0.09 8.00
N THR A 17 -7.00 -0.03 9.30
CA THR A 17 -5.69 0.35 9.82
C THR A 17 -4.84 -0.89 10.06
N LEU A 18 -3.67 -0.92 9.46
CA LEU A 18 -2.67 -1.97 9.61
C LEU A 18 -1.52 -1.37 10.41
N ILE A 19 -1.22 -1.97 11.55
CA ILE A 19 -0.13 -1.54 12.43
C ILE A 19 0.94 -2.61 12.34
N ASN A 20 2.04 -2.27 11.69
CA ASN A 20 3.02 -3.24 11.27
C ASN A 20 4.31 -3.19 12.11
N PRO A 21 4.77 -4.33 12.66
CA PRO A 21 6.15 -4.53 13.10
C PRO A 21 7.02 -5.39 12.14
N GLY A 22 6.52 -5.87 10.98
CA GLY A 22 7.21 -6.81 10.06
C GLY A 22 6.65 -6.86 8.62
N ASP A 23 6.53 -8.05 8.00
CA ASP A 23 5.99 -8.20 6.63
C ASP A 23 4.44 -8.28 6.63
N VAL A 24 3.77 -7.20 6.20
CA VAL A 24 2.30 -7.16 6.08
C VAL A 24 1.90 -7.24 4.61
N THR A 25 1.17 -8.30 4.28
CA THR A 25 0.48 -8.44 2.99
C THR A 25 -0.91 -7.86 3.11
N VAL A 26 -1.14 -6.72 2.46
CA VAL A 26 -2.48 -6.14 2.30
C VAL A 26 -3.05 -6.63 0.99
N VAL A 27 -4.28 -7.13 1.00
CA VAL A 27 -5.00 -7.51 -0.21
C VAL A 27 -6.15 -6.54 -0.45
N ILE A 28 -6.17 -5.93 -1.63
CA ILE A 28 -7.15 -4.91 -1.99
C ILE A 28 -8.01 -5.45 -3.14
N TYR A 29 -9.30 -5.65 -2.89
CA TYR A 29 -10.24 -6.19 -3.89
C TYR A 29 -11.08 -5.12 -4.59
N GLU A 30 -11.04 -3.89 -4.10
CA GLU A 30 -11.84 -2.78 -4.60
C GLU A 30 -11.01 -1.50 -4.69
N PRO A 31 -11.37 -0.54 -5.57
CA PRO A 31 -10.64 0.70 -5.71
C PRO A 31 -10.46 1.39 -4.34
N SER A 32 -9.22 1.53 -3.90
CA SER A 32 -8.90 2.02 -2.56
C SER A 32 -7.81 3.09 -2.59
N VAL A 33 -7.74 3.89 -1.53
CA VAL A 33 -6.65 4.83 -1.24
C VAL A 33 -5.79 4.24 -0.14
N VAL A 34 -4.48 4.19 -0.36
CA VAL A 34 -3.52 3.75 0.66
C VAL A 34 -2.84 4.98 1.24
N GLN A 35 -2.98 5.17 2.56
CA GLN A 35 -2.32 6.23 3.30
C GLN A 35 -1.25 5.64 4.21
N VAL A 36 0.00 5.98 3.94
CA VAL A 36 1.14 5.59 4.77
C VAL A 36 1.39 6.69 5.80
N HIS A 37 1.34 6.34 7.09
CA HIS A 37 1.60 7.27 8.19
C HIS A 37 3.11 7.36 8.43
N ALA A 38 3.78 8.04 7.51
CA ALA A 38 5.19 8.37 7.59
C ALA A 38 5.41 9.80 7.07
N GLN A 39 6.56 10.39 7.38
CA GLN A 39 6.95 11.64 6.72
C GLN A 39 7.14 11.38 5.22
N ALA A 40 6.65 12.28 4.37
CA ALA A 40 6.84 12.17 2.93
C ALA A 40 8.33 12.13 2.54
N SER A 41 9.19 12.84 3.30
CA SER A 41 10.65 12.80 3.15
C SER A 41 11.27 11.44 3.46
N ALA A 42 10.59 10.58 4.23
CA ALA A 42 11.03 9.22 4.52
C ALA A 42 10.73 8.24 3.36
N VAL A 43 9.88 8.62 2.41
CA VAL A 43 9.61 7.83 1.20
C VAL A 43 10.61 8.22 0.13
N SER A 44 11.39 7.24 -0.34
CA SER A 44 12.36 7.43 -1.42
C SER A 44 11.67 7.38 -2.78
N ARG A 45 10.87 6.34 -3.03
CA ARG A 45 10.09 6.15 -4.26
C ARG A 45 9.01 5.09 -4.09
N TYR A 46 8.09 5.01 -5.04
CA TYR A 46 7.15 3.90 -5.17
C TYR A 46 7.20 3.33 -6.60
N VAL A 47 7.02 2.03 -6.74
CA VAL A 47 7.11 1.32 -8.03
C VAL A 47 5.97 0.33 -8.12
N ARG A 48 5.28 0.31 -9.26
CA ARG A 48 4.33 -0.76 -9.58
C ARG A 48 5.09 -1.94 -10.16
N GLU A 49 4.91 -3.11 -9.58
CA GLU A 49 5.43 -4.38 -10.10
C GLU A 49 4.26 -5.35 -10.31
N GLY A 50 3.89 -5.57 -11.59
CA GLY A 50 2.69 -6.34 -11.92
C GLY A 50 1.42 -5.72 -11.32
N ASN A 51 0.82 -6.42 -10.36
CA ASN A 51 -0.40 -5.99 -9.65
C ASN A 51 -0.10 -5.35 -8.30
N ASP A 52 1.18 -5.28 -7.93
CA ASP A 52 1.63 -4.89 -6.62
C ASP A 52 2.24 -3.48 -6.65
N LEU A 53 2.25 -2.81 -5.51
CA LEU A 53 2.93 -1.54 -5.29
C LEU A 53 4.02 -1.74 -4.24
N LEU A 54 5.25 -1.45 -4.62
CA LEU A 54 6.39 -1.43 -3.71
C LEU A 54 6.68 0.01 -3.30
N ILE A 55 6.74 0.28 -1.99
CA ILE A 55 7.16 1.59 -1.47
C ILE A 55 8.55 1.42 -0.87
N TYR A 56 9.52 2.15 -1.43
CA TYR A 56 10.90 2.19 -0.96
C TYR A 56 11.05 3.36 0.00
N MET A 57 11.47 3.06 1.23
CA MET A 57 11.77 4.04 2.26
C MET A 57 13.25 4.48 2.17
N GLN A 58 13.56 5.67 2.68
CA GLN A 58 14.93 6.20 2.73
C GLN A 58 15.87 5.36 3.62
N ASP A 59 15.32 4.65 4.60
CA ASP A 59 16.08 3.77 5.48
C ASP A 59 16.40 2.39 4.85
N GLY A 60 15.99 2.17 3.60
CA GLY A 60 16.18 0.92 2.87
C GLY A 60 15.05 -0.10 3.06
N THR A 61 14.07 0.16 3.92
CA THR A 61 12.89 -0.69 4.09
C THR A 61 12.03 -0.67 2.82
N VAL A 62 11.52 -1.82 2.42
CA VAL A 62 10.54 -1.95 1.33
C VAL A 62 9.20 -2.40 1.91
N ILE A 63 8.13 -1.69 1.56
CA ILE A 63 6.77 -2.01 1.96
C ILE A 63 6.03 -2.54 0.73
N PRO A 64 5.80 -3.86 0.65
CA PRO A 64 5.03 -4.44 -0.44
C PRO A 64 3.53 -4.36 -0.18
N LEU A 65 2.78 -3.78 -1.12
CA LEU A 65 1.31 -3.77 -1.14
C LEU A 65 0.84 -4.66 -2.29
N GLN A 66 0.28 -5.82 -1.96
CA GLN A 66 -0.07 -6.81 -2.98
C GLN A 66 -1.47 -6.56 -3.56
N ARG A 67 -1.63 -6.86 -4.84
CA ARG A 67 -2.92 -6.78 -5.56
C ARG A 67 -3.58 -5.40 -5.45
N LEU A 68 -2.79 -4.33 -5.34
CA LEU A 68 -3.33 -2.96 -5.34
C LEU A 68 -3.90 -2.59 -6.71
N PHE A 69 -3.31 -3.11 -7.77
CA PHE A 69 -3.74 -2.85 -9.14
C PHE A 69 -4.43 -4.08 -9.74
N PRO A 70 -5.48 -3.88 -10.56
CA PRO A 70 -6.10 -4.97 -11.29
C PRO A 70 -5.10 -5.60 -12.26
N ALA A 71 -5.28 -6.90 -12.52
CA ALA A 71 -4.51 -7.58 -13.56
C ALA A 71 -4.69 -6.84 -14.88
N SER A 72 -3.60 -6.67 -15.64
CA SER A 72 -3.64 -6.04 -16.96
C SER A 72 -4.64 -6.79 -17.86
N GLY A 73 -5.86 -6.26 -17.97
CA GLY A 73 -7.00 -6.91 -18.64
C GLY A 73 -8.35 -6.75 -17.93
N GLU A 74 -8.37 -6.36 -16.64
CA GLU A 74 -9.60 -6.20 -15.83
C GLU A 74 -10.21 -4.79 -15.83
N TYR A 75 -9.63 -3.83 -16.56
CA TYR A 75 -10.32 -2.57 -16.84
C TYR A 75 -11.36 -2.81 -17.94
N ARG A 76 -12.55 -3.28 -17.55
CA ARG A 76 -13.78 -3.26 -18.37
C ARG A 76 -14.82 -2.36 -17.73
#